data_AF-A0A3D1P4H3-F1
#
_entry.id   AF-A0A3D1P4H3-F1
#
_cell.length_a   1.000
_cell.length_b   1.000
_cell.length_c   1.000
_cell.angle_alpha   90.00
_cell.angle_beta   90.00
_cell.angle_gamma   90.00
#
_symmetry.space_group_name_H-M   'P 1'
#
loop_
_entity.id
_entity.type
_entity.pdbx_description
1 polymer ?
#
loop_
_entity_poly.entity_id
_entity_poly.type
_entity_poly.pdbx_seq_one_letter_code
_entity_poly.pdbx_strand_id
1 'polypeptide(L)'
;MAKKVTITLDDEILTFVDRQAAALDDKANRSAYINAVLAAHRRSVLEAEIIAALKEDAEDPEYQAEVAAWDCVARDGIDATG
;
A
#
# COMPACT_ATOMS: atom_id res chain seq x y z
N MET A 1 -5.66 1.34 17.37
CA MET A 1 -6.73 0.71 18.17
C MET A 1 -7.34 -0.44 17.38
N ALA A 2 -7.33 -1.67 17.90
CA ALA A 2 -7.97 -2.81 17.23
C ALA A 2 -9.44 -2.94 17.67
N LYS A 3 -10.34 -3.24 16.74
CA LYS A 3 -11.77 -3.51 17.03
C LYS A 3 -12.04 -5.00 16.85
N LYS A 4 -12.89 -5.57 17.71
CA LYS A 4 -13.34 -6.96 17.56
C LYS A 4 -14.53 -7.01 16.61
N VAL A 5 -14.47 -7.91 15.64
CA VAL A 5 -15.52 -8.16 14.66
C VAL A 5 -15.68 -9.67 14.48
N THR A 6 -16.87 -10.13 14.10
CA THR A 6 -17.12 -11.52 13.74
C THR A 6 -17.20 -11.60 12.22
N ILE A 7 -16.46 -12.53 11.62
CA ILE A 7 -16.44 -12.80 10.18
C ILE A 7 -16.65 -14.29 9.95
N THR A 8 -17.26 -14.63 8.83
CA THR A 8 -17.39 -16.03 8.38
C THR A 8 -16.23 -16.33 7.44
N LEU A 9 -15.58 -17.48 7.64
CA LEU A 9 -14.52 -18.01 6.78
C LEU A 9 -14.88 -19.45 6.45
N ASP A 10 -14.60 -19.89 5.23
CA ASP A 10 -14.71 -21.30 4.88
C ASP A 10 -13.72 -22.14 5.68
N ASP A 11 -14.06 -23.40 5.95
CA ASP A 11 -13.26 -24.29 6.80
C ASP A 11 -11.81 -24.45 6.31
N GLU A 12 -11.62 -24.52 5.00
CA GLU A 12 -10.29 -24.60 4.37
C GLU A 12 -9.45 -23.34 4.63
N ILE A 13 -10.09 -22.17 4.58
CA ILE A 13 -9.46 -20.87 4.83
C ILE A 13 -9.11 -20.74 6.30
N LEU A 14 -10.01 -21.16 7.20
CA LEU A 14 -9.74 -21.16 8.64
C LEU A 14 -8.54 -22.07 8.97
N THR A 15 -8.48 -23.26 8.38
CA THR A 15 -7.37 -24.21 8.53
C THR A 15 -6.05 -23.63 8.00
N PHE A 16 -6.08 -22.89 6.90
CA PHE A 16 -4.93 -22.17 6.40
C PHE A 16 -4.47 -21.07 7.37
N VAL A 17 -5.39 -20.21 7.81
CA VAL A 17 -5.11 -19.13 8.78
C VAL A 17 -4.52 -19.68 10.06
N ASP A 18 -4.99 -20.83 10.54
CA ASP A 18 -4.45 -21.51 11.73
C ASP A 18 -2.98 -21.89 11.58
N ARG A 19 -2.63 -22.54 10.47
CA ARG A 19 -1.25 -22.94 10.20
C ARG A 19 -0.32 -21.73 10.10
N GLN A 20 -0.75 -20.67 9.42
CA GLN A 20 0.04 -19.46 9.25
C GLN A 20 0.15 -18.67 10.55
N ALA A 21 -0.92 -18.62 11.36
CA ALA A 21 -0.90 -17.97 12.66
C ALA A 21 0.04 -18.68 13.64
N ALA A 22 0.10 -20.01 13.60
CA ALA A 22 1.00 -20.80 14.43
C ALA A 22 2.48 -20.64 14.04
N ALA A 23 2.77 -20.25 12.79
CA ALA A 23 4.13 -20.01 12.30
C ALA A 23 4.71 -18.64 12.71
N LEU A 24 3.91 -17.77 13.35
CA LEU A 24 4.37 -16.47 13.86
C LEU A 24 4.88 -16.63 15.30
N ASP A 25 6.18 -16.40 15.53
CA ASP A 25 6.74 -16.29 16.89
C ASP A 25 6.09 -15.17 17.72
N ASP A 26 6.14 -15.28 19.05
CA ASP A 26 5.74 -14.33 20.11
C ASP A 26 4.36 -13.62 20.00
N LYS A 27 3.62 -13.82 18.90
CA LYS A 27 2.31 -13.21 18.59
C LYS A 27 1.42 -14.16 17.80
N ALA A 28 1.57 -15.47 17.99
CA ALA A 28 0.78 -16.52 17.34
C ALA A 28 -0.72 -16.38 17.66
N ASN A 29 -1.45 -15.61 16.84
CA ASN A 29 -2.90 -15.58 16.87
C ASN A 29 -3.47 -15.23 15.49
N ARG A 30 -4.65 -15.78 15.20
CA ARG A 30 -5.38 -15.60 13.93
C ARG A 30 -5.55 -14.11 13.59
N SER A 31 -5.92 -13.30 14.58
CA SER A 31 -6.15 -11.87 14.38
C SER A 31 -4.90 -11.12 13.96
N ALA A 32 -3.73 -11.46 14.49
CA ALA A 32 -2.46 -10.86 14.13
C ALA A 32 -2.09 -11.19 12.67
N TYR A 33 -2.21 -12.47 12.29
CA TYR A 33 -1.97 -12.90 10.91
C TYR A 33 -2.94 -12.24 9.93
N ILE A 34 -4.25 -12.29 10.20
CA ILE A 34 -5.28 -11.68 9.36
C ILE A 34 -5.03 -10.16 9.20
N ASN A 35 -4.72 -9.45 10.29
CA ASN A 35 -4.40 -8.02 10.19
C ASN A 35 -3.15 -7.75 9.36
N ALA A 36 -2.10 -8.58 9.47
CA ALA A 36 -0.88 -8.43 8.68
C ALA A 36 -1.17 -8.62 7.19
N VAL A 37 -1.94 -9.65 6.84
CA VAL A 37 -2.37 -9.93 5.45
C VAL A 37 -3.21 -8.77 4.91
N LEU A 38 -4.23 -8.32 5.65
CA LEU A 38 -5.08 -7.21 5.21
C LEU A 38 -4.31 -5.89 5.08
N ALA A 39 -3.36 -5.62 5.98
CA ALA A 39 -2.51 -4.44 5.87
C ALA A 39 -1.60 -4.51 4.63
N ALA A 40 -1.05 -5.68 4.31
CA ALA A 40 -0.26 -5.89 3.10
C ALA A 40 -1.11 -5.72 1.84
N HIS A 41 -2.29 -6.34 1.82
CA HIS A 41 -3.21 -6.23 0.69
C HIS A 41 -3.66 -4.78 0.48
N ARG A 42 -4.00 -4.04 1.55
CA ARG A 42 -4.33 -2.62 1.47
C ARG A 42 -3.22 -1.79 0.83
N ARG A 43 -1.95 -2.06 1.18
CA ARG A 43 -0.80 -1.36 0.55
C ARG A 43 -0.72 -1.66 -0.94
N SER A 44 -0.90 -2.92 -1.33
CA SER A 44 -0.88 -3.32 -2.74
C SER A 44 -2.02 -2.68 -3.55
N VAL A 45 -3.22 -2.58 -2.98
CA VAL A 45 -4.34 -1.87 -3.63
C VAL A 45 -4.00 -0.40 -3.84
N LEU A 46 -3.50 0.27 -2.79
CA LEU A 46 -3.13 1.69 -2.87
C LEU A 46 -2.01 1.94 -3.90
N GLU A 47 -1.00 1.06 -3.94
CA GLU A 47 0.07 1.15 -4.93
C GLU A 47 -0.46 1.01 -6.36
N ALA A 48 -1.40 0.09 -6.60
CA ALA A 48 -2.04 -0.07 -7.90
C ALA A 48 -2.87 1.16 -8.30
N GLU A 49 -3.59 1.77 -7.35
CA GLU A 49 -4.34 3.02 -7.56
C GLU A 49 -3.41 4.18 -7.92
N ILE A 50 -2.29 4.33 -7.20
CA ILE A 50 -1.27 5.36 -7.49
C ILE A 50 -0.67 5.14 -8.88
N ILE A 51 -0.29 3.91 -9.22
CA ILE A 51 0.27 3.60 -10.54
C ILE A 51 -0.75 3.91 -11.64
N ALA A 52 -2.04 3.62 -11.42
CA ALA A 52 -3.08 3.93 -12.40
C ALA A 52 -3.22 5.44 -12.60
N ALA A 53 -3.30 6.22 -11.52
CA ALA A 53 -3.36 7.68 -11.60
C ALA A 53 -2.13 8.29 -12.29
N LEU A 54 -0.92 7.84 -11.93
CA LEU A 54 0.31 8.31 -12.57
C LEU A 54 0.38 7.98 -14.07
N LYS A 55 -0.23 6.87 -14.51
CA LYS A 55 -0.32 6.55 -15.94
C LYS A 55 -1.28 7.46 -16.67
N GLU A 56 -2.42 7.77 -16.06
CA GLU A 56 -3.39 8.74 -16.61
C GLU A 56 -2.72 10.11 -16.78
N ASP A 57 -2.06 10.60 -15.73
CA ASP A 57 -1.29 11.86 -15.74
C ASP A 57 -0.14 11.87 -16.77
N ALA A 58 0.49 10.71 -17.01
CA ALA A 58 1.55 10.57 -18.01
C ALA A 58 1.03 10.64 -19.45
N GLU A 59 -0.22 10.24 -19.67
CA GLU A 59 -0.88 10.28 -20.98
C GLU A 59 -1.56 11.62 -21.25
N ASP A 60 -1.75 12.47 -20.23
CA ASP A 60 -2.32 13.82 -20.34
C ASP A 60 -1.28 14.87 -20.78
N PRO A 61 -1.39 15.41 -22.01
CA PRO A 61 -0.45 16.42 -22.51
C PRO A 61 -0.49 17.75 -21.76
N GLU A 62 -1.64 18.13 -21.18
CA GLU A 62 -1.79 19.37 -20.40
C GLU A 62 -1.05 19.24 -19.08
N TYR A 63 -1.23 18.12 -18.38
CA TYR A 63 -0.48 17.79 -17.17
C TYR A 63 1.03 17.73 -17.44
N GLN A 64 1.47 17.08 -18.54
CA GLN A 64 2.89 17.04 -18.90
C GLN A 64 3.47 18.42 -19.21
N ALA A 65 2.68 19.33 -19.81
CA ALA A 65 3.11 20.71 -20.06
C ALA A 65 3.28 21.48 -18.74
N GLU A 66 2.42 21.25 -17.75
CA GLU A 66 2.61 21.77 -16.40
C GLU A 66 3.90 21.21 -15.80
N VAL A 67 4.09 19.89 -15.76
CA VAL A 67 5.32 19.26 -15.22
C VAL A 67 6.58 19.88 -15.84
N ALA A 68 6.61 20.09 -17.16
CA ALA A 68 7.73 20.73 -17.84
C ALA A 68 7.95 22.20 -17.44
N ALA A 69 6.89 22.95 -17.15
CA ALA A 69 6.99 24.31 -16.63
C ALA A 69 7.60 24.35 -15.20
N TRP A 70 7.28 23.34 -14.37
CA TRP A 70 7.82 23.21 -13.02
C TRP A 70 9.26 22.69 -12.96
N ASP A 71 9.78 22.12 -14.05
CA ASP A 71 11.16 21.60 -14.10
C ASP A 71 12.22 22.68 -13.81
N CYS A 72 11.93 23.95 -14.15
CA CYS A 72 12.85 25.06 -13.93
C CYS A 72 13.19 25.33 -12.45
N VAL A 73 12.31 24.94 -11.51
CA VAL A 73 12.53 25.09 -10.05
C VAL A 73 12.95 23.79 -9.38
N ALA A 74 13.09 22.69 -10.11
CA ALA A 74 13.36 21.36 -9.54
C ALA A 74 14.71 21.27 -8.80
N ARG A 75 15.65 22.20 -9.05
CA ARG A 75 16.98 22.26 -8.44
C ARG A 75 17.19 23.43 -7.49
N ASP A 76 16.13 24.22 -7.23
CA ASP A 76 16.21 25.35 -6.31
C ASP A 76 16.66 24.87 -4.91
N GLY A 77 17.73 25.46 -4.38
CA GLY A 77 18.31 25.11 -3.09
C GLY A 77 19.27 23.90 -3.08
N ILE A 78 19.43 23.17 -4.19
CA ILE A 78 20.43 22.08 -4.33
C ILE A 78 21.74 22.62 -4.92
N ASP A 79 21.64 23.47 -5.92
CA ASP A 79 22.80 24.11 -6.58
C ASP A 79 23.14 25.50 -5.99
N ALA A 80 22.48 25.88 -4.89
CA ALA A 80 22.79 27.10 -4.16
C ALA A 80 24.12 26.94 -3.41
N THR A 81 25.23 27.10 -4.12
CA THR A 81 26.50 27.48 -3.47
C THR A 81 26.37 28.94 -3.04
N GLY A 82 26.01 29.15 -1.77
CA GLY A 82 25.92 30.46 -1.12
C GLY A 82 24.96 30.47 0.06
#